data_AF-A0A7Y8LVH6-F1
#
_entry.id   AF-A0A7Y8LVH6-F1
#
_cell.length_a   1.000
_cell.length_b   1.000
_cell.length_c   1.000
_cell.angle_alpha   90.00
_cell.angle_beta   90.00
_cell.angle_gamma   90.00
#
_symmetry.space_group_name_H-M   'P 1'
#
loop_
_entity.id
_entity.type
_entity.pdbx_description
1 polymer ?
#
loop_
_entity_poly.entity_id
_entity_poly.type
_entity_poly.pdbx_seq_one_letter_code
_entity_poly.pdbx_strand_id
1 'polypeptide(L)'
;MPHPILALVTFFMAISCGYAQPLFEVERESYCQSIRDREPVRPFKEIAEMKKGEGLFLWMEIKAGQRALTMLEAKGQMPIYHAWATEKGVVDVIDIGMAKERWMELAEAIKKQYKHLGFFTWRTQSFKRHLKEGRWYVSILDANKKPVRKVGSGSDAFRPEIVIRIIP
;
A
#
# COMPACT_ATOMS: atom_id res chain seq x y z
N MET A 1 -21.26 -31.41 -60.34
CA MET A 1 -21.66 -30.22 -59.57
C MET A 1 -21.13 -30.39 -58.15
N PRO A 2 -20.12 -29.64 -57.69
CA PRO A 2 -19.67 -29.68 -56.30
C PRO A 2 -20.26 -28.50 -55.51
N HIS A 3 -20.79 -28.78 -54.32
CA HIS A 3 -21.28 -27.76 -53.37
C HIS A 3 -20.10 -27.01 -52.73
N PRO A 4 -20.21 -25.68 -52.49
CA PRO A 4 -19.23 -24.98 -51.69
C PRO A 4 -19.53 -25.20 -50.20
N ILE A 5 -18.53 -25.68 -49.47
CA ILE A 5 -18.54 -25.77 -48.01
C ILE A 5 -18.33 -24.36 -47.46
N LEU A 6 -19.34 -23.85 -46.76
CA LEU A 6 -19.32 -22.56 -46.07
C LEU A 6 -18.32 -22.65 -44.90
N ALA A 7 -17.14 -22.05 -45.04
CA ALA A 7 -16.16 -21.96 -43.96
C ALA A 7 -16.62 -20.89 -42.96
N LEU A 8 -17.16 -21.34 -41.82
CA LEU A 8 -17.53 -20.50 -40.69
C LEU A 8 -16.24 -20.03 -39.99
N VAL A 9 -15.80 -18.81 -40.28
CA VAL A 9 -14.67 -18.16 -39.58
C VAL A 9 -15.13 -17.79 -38.17
N THR A 10 -14.71 -18.58 -37.19
CA THR A 10 -14.97 -18.31 -35.77
C THR A 10 -13.95 -17.29 -35.28
N PHE A 11 -14.38 -16.06 -35.08
CA PHE A 11 -13.60 -14.98 -34.50
C PHE A 11 -13.47 -15.22 -32.99
N PHE A 12 -12.37 -15.86 -32.56
CA PHE A 12 -12.02 -15.97 -31.15
C PHE A 12 -11.59 -14.59 -30.63
N MET A 13 -12.54 -13.80 -30.12
CA MET A 13 -12.20 -12.70 -29.21
C MET A 13 -11.67 -13.33 -27.92
N ALA A 14 -10.34 -13.41 -27.81
CA ALA A 14 -9.69 -13.60 -26.53
C ALA A 14 -10.03 -12.40 -25.65
N ILE A 15 -11.06 -12.53 -24.82
CA ILE A 15 -11.31 -11.63 -23.70
C ILE A 15 -10.12 -11.81 -22.76
N SER A 16 -9.09 -11.00 -23.00
CA SER A 16 -7.99 -10.82 -22.07
C SER A 16 -8.64 -10.27 -20.81
N CYS A 17 -8.92 -11.14 -19.84
CA CYS A 17 -9.36 -10.73 -18.52
C CYS A 17 -8.14 -10.07 -17.87
N GLY A 18 -7.91 -8.81 -18.25
CA GLY A 18 -6.76 -8.04 -17.81
C GLY A 18 -6.91 -7.83 -16.32
N TYR A 19 -6.15 -8.60 -15.53
CA TYR A 19 -5.94 -8.27 -14.13
C TYR A 19 -5.36 -6.87 -14.09
N ALA A 20 -6.20 -5.91 -13.72
CA ALA A 20 -5.80 -4.52 -13.64
C ALA A 20 -4.66 -4.44 -12.61
N GLN A 21 -3.45 -4.11 -13.07
CA GLN A 21 -2.26 -4.02 -12.22
C GLN A 21 -2.57 -3.14 -11.00
N PRO A 22 -2.18 -3.53 -9.77
CA PRO A 22 -2.48 -2.75 -8.58
C PRO A 22 -1.93 -1.33 -8.72
N LEU A 23 -2.57 -0.35 -8.07
CA LEU A 23 -2.13 1.05 -8.12
C LEU A 23 -0.70 1.17 -7.57
N PHE A 24 -0.42 0.43 -6.51
CA PHE A 24 0.90 0.28 -5.91
C PHE A 24 0.99 -1.05 -5.14
N GLU A 25 2.21 -1.40 -4.75
CA GLU A 25 2.51 -2.50 -3.85
C GLU A 25 3.35 -1.98 -2.68
N VAL A 26 3.28 -2.67 -1.54
CA VAL A 26 4.16 -2.38 -0.41
C VAL A 26 5.46 -3.14 -0.60
N GLU A 27 6.57 -2.42 -0.68
CA GLU A 27 7.89 -3.02 -0.87
C GLU A 27 8.54 -3.37 0.47
N ARG A 28 8.47 -2.47 1.44
CA ARG A 28 8.92 -2.69 2.82
C ARG A 28 7.95 -2.12 3.82
N GLU A 29 7.94 -2.70 5.01
CA GLU A 29 7.18 -2.23 6.16
C GLU A 29 7.98 -2.42 7.44
N SER A 30 7.66 -1.63 8.46
CA SER A 30 8.14 -1.86 9.83
C SER A 30 7.21 -1.22 10.83
N TYR A 31 6.78 -1.98 11.82
CA TYR A 31 6.34 -1.39 13.08
C TYR A 31 7.56 -0.84 13.81
N CYS A 32 7.49 0.36 14.38
CA CYS A 32 8.62 0.98 15.06
C CYS A 32 8.19 2.01 16.10
N GLN A 33 9.08 2.30 17.05
CA GLN A 33 8.82 3.29 18.10
C GLN A 33 8.90 4.73 17.58
N SER A 34 9.76 4.99 16.58
CA SER A 34 9.99 6.33 16.06
C SER A 34 10.54 6.28 14.63
N ILE A 35 10.52 7.42 13.94
CA ILE A 35 11.07 7.60 12.59
C ILE A 35 12.08 8.72 12.61
N ARG A 36 13.25 8.49 12.01
CA ARG A 36 14.33 9.47 11.87
C ARG A 36 14.92 9.37 10.48
N ASP A 37 15.16 10.51 9.84
CA ASP A 37 15.66 10.58 8.47
C ASP A 37 14.84 9.74 7.48
N ARG A 38 13.52 9.66 7.74
CA ARG A 38 12.53 8.87 6.99
C ARG A 38 12.69 7.35 7.07
N GLU A 39 13.53 6.83 7.97
CA GLU A 39 13.69 5.40 8.22
C GLU A 39 13.19 5.02 9.63
N PRO A 40 12.71 3.77 9.81
CA PRO A 40 12.22 3.30 11.10
C PRO A 40 13.36 3.14 12.10
N VAL A 41 13.14 3.58 13.33
CA VAL A 41 14.08 3.46 14.45
C VAL A 41 13.45 2.62 15.55
N ARG A 42 14.23 1.64 16.05
CA ARG A 42 13.77 0.61 17.00
C ARG A 42 12.56 -0.15 16.43
N PRO A 43 12.77 -0.94 15.38
CA PRO A 43 11.71 -1.72 14.78
C PRO A 43 11.23 -2.83 15.72
N PHE A 44 9.93 -3.07 15.72
CA PHE A 44 9.31 -4.24 16.32
C PHE A 44 9.10 -5.31 15.26
N LYS A 45 9.22 -6.58 15.63
CA LYS A 45 8.96 -7.71 14.72
C LYS A 45 7.53 -8.22 14.89
N GLU A 46 7.26 -8.86 16.02
CA GLU A 46 5.98 -9.53 16.29
C GLU A 46 5.30 -8.97 17.54
N ILE A 47 6.10 -8.62 18.55
CA ILE A 47 5.64 -8.07 19.81
C ILE A 47 6.23 -6.68 19.99
N ALA A 48 5.37 -5.71 20.28
CA ALA A 48 5.74 -4.36 20.70
C ALA A 48 5.51 -4.22 22.21
N GLU A 49 6.59 -4.24 22.98
CA GLU A 49 6.56 -3.91 24.41
C GLU A 49 6.62 -2.39 24.57
N MET A 50 5.55 -1.80 25.09
CA MET A 50 5.34 -0.35 25.09
C MET A 50 4.79 0.12 26.43
N LYS A 51 5.12 1.36 26.82
CA LYS A 51 4.51 1.97 28.01
C LYS A 51 3.11 2.48 27.70
N LYS A 52 2.26 2.56 28.73
CA LYS A 52 0.91 3.10 28.60
C LYS A 52 0.96 4.53 28.04
N GLY A 53 0.26 4.74 26.92
CA GLY A 53 0.18 6.05 26.25
C GLY A 53 1.26 6.30 25.19
N GLU A 54 2.26 5.43 25.06
CA GLU A 54 3.18 5.47 23.92
C GLU A 54 2.43 5.21 22.60
N GLY A 55 2.99 5.72 21.52
CA GLY A 55 2.44 5.53 20.19
C GLY A 55 3.32 4.64 19.33
N LEU A 56 2.69 3.95 18.39
CA LEU A 56 3.32 3.04 17.45
C LEU A 56 3.25 3.63 16.05
N PHE A 57 4.36 3.57 15.34
CA PHE A 57 4.39 3.85 13.91
C PHE A 57 4.32 2.54 13.13
N LEU A 58 3.53 2.55 12.06
CA LEU A 58 3.72 1.65 10.93
C LEU A 58 4.35 2.47 9.81
N TRP A 59 5.64 2.24 9.57
CA TRP A 59 6.40 2.79 8.47
C TRP A 59 6.29 1.88 7.25
N MET A 60 6.26 2.45 6.06
CA MET A 60 6.27 1.69 4.81
C MET A 60 7.04 2.40 3.69
N GLU A 61 7.63 1.59 2.82
CA GLU A 61 8.05 1.99 1.48
C GLU A 61 7.08 1.40 0.45
N ILE A 62 6.52 2.30 -0.36
CA ILE A 62 5.57 1.99 -1.42
C ILE A 62 6.31 1.97 -2.74
N LYS A 63 6.01 0.97 -3.59
CA LYS A 63 6.45 0.88 -4.98
C LYS A 63 5.27 1.03 -5.91
N ALA A 64 5.34 1.97 -6.84
CA ALA A 64 4.24 2.24 -7.76
C ALA A 64 4.71 2.45 -9.21
N GLY A 65 3.80 2.16 -10.15
CA GLY A 65 4.06 2.20 -11.59
C GLY A 65 3.26 3.29 -12.32
N GLN A 66 3.10 3.11 -13.64
CA GLN A 66 2.48 4.09 -14.53
C GLN A 66 1.10 4.56 -14.06
N ARG A 67 0.26 3.63 -13.57
CA ARG A 67 -1.12 3.96 -13.14
C ARG A 67 -1.12 4.96 -11.98
N ALA A 68 -0.21 4.81 -11.01
CA ALA A 68 -0.07 5.74 -9.90
C ALA A 68 0.50 7.09 -10.37
N LEU A 69 1.49 7.06 -11.27
CA LEU A 69 2.05 8.28 -11.84
C LEU A 69 0.97 9.10 -12.55
N THR A 70 0.18 8.48 -13.42
CA THR A 70 -0.93 9.15 -14.11
C THR A 70 -1.97 9.68 -13.13
N MET A 71 -2.26 8.97 -12.03
CA MET A 71 -3.16 9.48 -10.99
C MET A 71 -2.59 10.72 -10.29
N LEU A 72 -1.30 10.69 -9.93
CA LEU A 72 -0.62 11.82 -9.30
C LEU A 72 -0.57 13.04 -10.22
N GLU A 73 -0.30 12.84 -11.51
CA GLU A 73 -0.30 13.93 -12.49
C GLU A 73 -1.69 14.54 -12.68
N ALA A 74 -2.73 13.69 -12.74
CA ALA A 74 -4.09 14.16 -12.96
C ALA A 74 -4.74 14.79 -11.72
N LYS A 75 -4.51 14.23 -10.52
CA LYS A 75 -5.18 14.64 -9.28
C LYS A 75 -4.31 15.49 -8.36
N GLY A 76 -3.01 15.52 -8.60
CA GLY A 76 -2.03 16.15 -7.72
C GLY A 76 -1.81 15.41 -6.39
N GLN A 77 -2.49 14.29 -6.15
CA GLN A 77 -2.43 13.54 -4.90
C GLN A 77 -2.81 12.08 -5.14
N MET A 78 -2.41 11.22 -4.21
CA MET A 78 -2.79 9.80 -4.24
C MET A 78 -3.05 9.28 -2.83
N PRO A 79 -4.33 9.19 -2.41
CA PRO A 79 -4.71 8.64 -1.12
C PRO A 79 -4.26 7.19 -0.91
N ILE A 80 -3.87 6.87 0.31
CA ILE A 80 -3.60 5.50 0.78
C ILE A 80 -4.22 5.39 2.16
N TYR A 81 -5.14 4.44 2.35
CA TYR A 81 -5.84 4.32 3.61
C TYR A 81 -5.26 3.21 4.49
N HIS A 82 -4.93 3.56 5.72
CA HIS A 82 -4.60 2.63 6.78
C HIS A 82 -5.80 2.44 7.69
N ALA A 83 -6.43 1.28 7.61
CA ALA A 83 -7.49 0.87 8.52
C ALA A 83 -6.89 0.06 9.68
N TRP A 84 -6.73 0.71 10.83
CA TRP A 84 -6.27 0.06 12.07
C TRP A 84 -7.43 -0.73 12.69
N ALA A 85 -7.16 -1.98 13.02
CA ALA A 85 -8.16 -2.89 13.54
C ALA A 85 -7.61 -3.72 14.71
N THR A 86 -8.53 -4.17 15.55
CA THR A 86 -8.33 -5.24 16.53
C THR A 86 -9.18 -6.44 16.10
N GLU A 87 -9.12 -7.54 16.85
CA GLU A 87 -10.05 -8.67 16.67
C GLU A 87 -11.54 -8.26 16.78
N LYS A 88 -11.83 -7.14 17.45
CA LYS A 88 -13.19 -6.59 17.58
C LYS A 88 -13.65 -5.76 16.39
N GLY A 89 -12.77 -5.52 15.41
CA GLY A 89 -13.06 -4.74 14.21
C GLY A 89 -12.18 -3.50 14.01
N VAL A 90 -12.51 -2.74 12.97
CA VAL A 90 -11.81 -1.49 12.59
C VAL A 90 -12.09 -0.42 13.64
N VAL A 91 -11.01 0.21 14.11
CA VAL A 91 -11.04 1.27 15.13
C VAL A 91 -10.80 2.64 14.51
N ASP A 92 -10.02 2.70 13.43
CA ASP A 92 -9.58 3.96 12.84
C ASP A 92 -9.21 3.78 11.36
N VAL A 93 -9.39 4.83 10.57
CA VAL A 93 -8.99 4.86 9.15
C VAL A 93 -8.29 6.19 8.86
N ILE A 94 -7.03 6.12 8.46
CA ILE A 94 -6.16 7.29 8.26
C ILE A 94 -5.69 7.32 6.81
N ASP A 95 -5.82 8.46 6.15
CA ASP A 95 -5.15 8.69 4.85
C ASP A 95 -3.68 9.07 5.08
N ILE A 96 -2.79 8.25 4.55
CA ILE A 96 -1.33 8.41 4.61
C ILE A 96 -0.72 8.50 3.20
N GLY A 97 -1.56 8.78 2.22
CA GLY A 97 -1.17 8.91 0.83
C GLY A 97 -0.25 10.09 0.57
N MET A 98 0.10 10.26 -0.69
CA MET A 98 0.84 11.44 -1.14
C MET A 98 -0.11 12.62 -1.25
N ALA A 99 0.01 13.57 -0.31
CA ALA A 99 -0.72 14.83 -0.34
C ALA A 99 -0.22 15.76 -1.45
N LYS A 100 -1.01 16.79 -1.77
CA LYS A 100 -0.74 17.70 -2.88
C LYS A 100 0.58 18.45 -2.75
N GLU A 101 0.85 18.97 -1.56
CA GLU A 101 2.08 19.71 -1.23
C GLU A 101 3.29 18.81 -1.45
N ARG A 102 3.18 17.56 -0.99
CA ARG A 102 4.24 16.58 -1.12
C ARG A 102 4.49 16.15 -2.55
N TRP A 103 3.44 16.02 -3.36
CA TRP A 103 3.56 15.77 -4.79
C TRP A 103 4.27 16.93 -5.49
N MET A 104 3.89 18.18 -5.21
CA MET A 104 4.54 19.36 -5.81
C MET A 104 6.04 19.40 -5.51
N GLU A 105 6.46 19.02 -4.30
CA GLU A 105 7.88 18.93 -3.92
C GLU A 105 8.64 17.81 -4.65
N LEU A 106 7.99 16.66 -4.90
CA LEU A 106 8.67 15.44 -5.33
C LEU A 106 8.42 15.06 -6.80
N ALA A 107 7.52 15.76 -7.51
CA ALA A 107 7.03 15.36 -8.83
C ALA A 107 8.17 15.09 -9.82
N GLU A 108 9.14 16.01 -9.93
CA GLU A 108 10.24 15.87 -10.88
C GLU A 108 11.18 14.71 -10.52
N ALA A 109 11.44 14.49 -9.23
CA ALA A 109 12.25 13.36 -8.78
C ALA A 109 11.54 12.02 -9.06
N ILE A 110 10.23 11.96 -8.82
CA ILE A 110 9.39 10.77 -9.10
C ILE A 110 9.35 10.47 -10.59
N LYS A 111 9.07 11.46 -11.44
CA LYS A 111 9.06 11.30 -12.90
C LYS A 111 10.41 10.82 -13.42
N LYS A 112 11.51 11.38 -12.90
CA LYS A 112 12.88 10.96 -13.27
C LYS A 112 13.15 9.51 -12.85
N GLN A 113 12.76 9.12 -11.64
CA GLN A 113 12.90 7.74 -11.17
C GLN A 113 12.09 6.78 -12.05
N TYR A 114 10.83 7.13 -12.35
CA TYR A 114 9.96 6.34 -13.20
C TYR A 114 10.54 6.16 -14.62
N LYS A 115 11.03 7.24 -15.24
CA LYS A 115 11.66 7.18 -16.57
C LYS A 115 12.87 6.25 -16.61
N HIS A 116 13.61 6.15 -15.50
CA HIS A 116 14.81 5.32 -15.40
C HIS A 116 14.52 3.85 -15.07
N LEU A 117 13.57 3.60 -14.16
CA LEU A 117 13.34 2.26 -13.59
C LEU A 117 12.02 1.61 -14.04
N GLY A 118 11.11 2.34 -14.65
CA GLY A 118 9.73 1.90 -14.94
C GLY A 118 8.81 1.87 -13.71
N PHE A 119 9.31 2.28 -12.54
CA PHE A 119 8.57 2.43 -11.29
C PHE A 119 9.22 3.53 -10.44
N PHE A 120 8.54 3.95 -9.39
CA PHE A 120 9.08 4.86 -8.39
C PHE A 120 8.72 4.38 -6.98
N THR A 121 9.48 4.84 -5.99
CA THR A 121 9.23 4.51 -4.60
C THR A 121 9.14 5.76 -3.73
N TRP A 122 8.33 5.69 -2.68
CA TRP A 122 8.39 6.68 -1.61
C TRP A 122 8.01 6.06 -0.29
N ARG A 123 8.37 6.75 0.78
CA ARG A 123 8.15 6.32 2.15
C ARG A 123 6.96 7.07 2.74
N THR A 124 6.13 6.36 3.50
CA THR A 124 5.01 6.92 4.26
C THR A 124 4.90 6.25 5.62
N GLN A 125 4.07 6.80 6.51
CA GLN A 125 3.83 6.27 7.84
C GLN A 125 2.40 6.52 8.30
N SER A 126 1.90 5.63 9.16
CA SER A 126 0.75 5.92 10.02
C SER A 126 1.16 5.81 11.48
N PHE A 127 0.52 6.60 12.34
CA PHE A 127 0.81 6.63 13.78
C PHE A 127 -0.47 6.33 14.58
N LYS A 128 -0.36 5.47 15.58
CA LYS A 128 -1.47 5.17 16.50
C LYS A 128 -1.04 5.32 17.95
N ARG A 129 -1.81 6.10 18.72
CA ARG A 129 -1.71 6.25 20.18
C ARG A 129 -2.81 5.50 20.90
N HIS A 130 -2.66 5.38 22.21
CA HIS A 130 -3.65 4.76 23.11
C HIS A 130 -4.01 3.33 22.70
N LEU A 131 -3.00 2.60 22.21
CA LEU A 131 -3.13 1.19 21.88
C LEU A 131 -3.44 0.41 23.16
N LYS A 132 -4.38 -0.51 23.05
CA LYS A 132 -4.69 -1.49 24.10
C LYS A 132 -3.88 -2.75 23.84
N GLU A 133 -3.60 -3.49 24.91
CA GLU A 133 -3.00 -4.82 24.81
C GLU A 133 -3.78 -5.73 23.86
N GLY A 134 -3.03 -6.60 23.17
CA GLY A 134 -3.58 -7.59 22.25
C GLY A 134 -3.08 -7.41 20.83
N ARG A 135 -3.71 -8.16 19.91
CA ARG A 135 -3.34 -8.22 18.51
C ARG A 135 -3.98 -7.09 17.71
N TRP A 136 -3.16 -6.41 16.93
CA TRP A 136 -3.54 -5.33 16.03
C TRP A 136 -3.19 -5.68 14.59
N TYR A 137 -4.01 -5.18 13.68
CA TYR A 137 -3.87 -5.37 12.24
C TYR A 137 -4.01 -4.02 11.55
N VAL A 138 -3.33 -3.87 10.41
CA VAL A 138 -3.57 -2.72 9.52
C VAL A 138 -3.94 -3.25 8.15
N SER A 139 -5.12 -2.89 7.66
CA SER A 139 -5.47 -3.11 6.26
C SER A 139 -5.02 -1.90 5.45
N ILE A 140 -4.26 -2.15 4.39
CA ILE A 140 -3.71 -1.09 3.54
C ILE A 140 -4.52 -1.07 2.26
N LEU A 141 -5.15 0.07 1.98
CA LEU A 141 -6.08 0.22 0.87
C LEU A 141 -5.61 1.30 -0.09
N ASP A 142 -5.83 1.09 -1.39
CA ASP A 142 -5.55 2.07 -2.41
C ASP A 142 -6.60 3.22 -2.42
N ALA A 143 -6.40 4.20 -3.31
CA ALA A 143 -7.33 5.31 -3.49
C ALA A 143 -8.77 4.88 -3.88
N ASN A 144 -8.97 3.63 -4.32
CA ASN A 144 -10.28 3.04 -4.62
C ASN A 144 -10.79 2.14 -3.48
N LYS A 145 -10.15 2.20 -2.30
CA LYS A 145 -10.42 1.38 -1.11
C LYS A 145 -10.23 -0.12 -1.34
N LYS A 146 -9.42 -0.51 -2.33
CA LYS A 146 -9.08 -1.91 -2.60
C LYS A 146 -7.86 -2.33 -1.79
N PRO A 147 -7.85 -3.54 -1.20
CA PRO A 147 -6.66 -4.06 -0.53
C PRO A 147 -5.47 -4.12 -1.49
N VAL A 148 -4.30 -3.74 -0.99
CA VAL A 148 -3.04 -3.83 -1.74
C VAL A 148 -2.26 -5.09 -1.36
N ARG A 149 -1.20 -5.36 -2.10
CA ARG A 149 -0.33 -6.52 -1.92
C ARG A 149 1.05 -6.08 -1.47
N LYS A 150 1.82 -7.04 -0.94
CA LYS A 150 3.25 -6.86 -0.70
C LYS A 150 4.00 -7.38 -1.92
N VAL A 151 5.09 -6.72 -2.29
CA VAL A 151 5.93 -7.16 -3.40
C VAL A 151 6.37 -8.61 -3.14
N GLY A 152 6.10 -9.50 -4.11
CA GLY A 152 6.44 -10.92 -4.02
C GLY A 152 5.47 -11.81 -3.22
N SER A 153 4.40 -11.27 -2.63
CA SER A 153 3.44 -12.05 -1.83
C SER A 153 2.30 -12.71 -2.62
N GLY A 154 2.42 -12.82 -3.94
CA GLY A 154 1.38 -13.41 -4.79
C GLY A 154 0.11 -12.56 -4.87
N SER A 155 -1.06 -13.17 -4.70
CA SER A 155 -2.37 -12.51 -4.84
C SER A 155 -2.97 -11.98 -3.54
N ASP A 156 -2.39 -12.33 -2.40
CA ASP A 156 -3.00 -12.13 -1.09
C ASP A 156 -2.97 -10.66 -0.66
N ALA A 157 -4.06 -10.24 -0.02
CA ALA A 157 -4.14 -8.91 0.57
C ALA A 157 -3.11 -8.78 1.69
N PHE A 158 -2.27 -7.76 1.58
CA PHE A 158 -1.26 -7.50 2.58
C PHE A 158 -1.89 -6.83 3.80
N ARG A 159 -1.74 -7.48 4.96
CA ARG A 159 -2.25 -7.02 6.24
C ARG A 159 -1.17 -7.27 7.31
N PRO A 160 -0.26 -6.30 7.55
CA PRO A 160 0.70 -6.43 8.63
C PRO A 160 -0.02 -6.50 9.98
N GLU A 161 0.56 -7.27 10.89
CA GLU A 161 0.06 -7.48 12.24
C GLU A 161 1.17 -7.31 13.29
N ILE A 162 0.74 -6.98 14.50
CA ILE A 162 1.62 -6.82 15.66
C ILE A 162 0.83 -7.09 16.94
N VAL A 163 1.47 -7.69 17.94
CA VAL A 163 0.91 -7.84 19.29
C VAL A 163 1.49 -6.74 20.17
N ILE A 164 0.65 -5.92 20.82
CA ILE A 164 1.14 -4.97 21.83
C ILE A 164 1.01 -5.56 23.23
N ARG A 165 2.08 -5.41 24.00
CA ARG A 165 2.17 -5.74 25.42
C ARG A 165 2.49 -4.46 26.18
N ILE A 166 1.66 -4.09 27.15
CA ILE A 166 1.90 -2.88 27.92
C ILE A 166 2.79 -3.24 29.11
N ILE A 167 3.96 -2.61 29.16
CA ILE A 167 4.88 -2.75 30.28
C ILE A 167 4.67 -1.62 31.31
N PRO A 168 4.86 -1.89 32.61
CA PRO A 168 4.75 -0.89 33.67
C PRO A 168 5.66 0.33 33.47
#